data_AF-A0A3D1J795-F1
#
_entry.id   AF-A0A3D1J795-F1
#
_cell.length_a   1.000
_cell.length_b   1.000
_cell.length_c   1.000
_cell.angle_alpha   90.00
_cell.angle_beta   90.00
_cell.angle_gamma   90.00
#
_symmetry.space_group_name_H-M   'P 1'
#
loop_
_entity.id
_entity.type
_entity.pdbx_description
1 polymer ?
#
loop_
_entity_poly.entity_id
_entity_poly.type
_entity_poly.pdbx_seq_one_letter_code
_entity_poly.pdbx_strand_id
1 'polypeptide(L)' 'ASQRFLKEVDAAAVYVNASTRFTDGFMFGFGAEIGISTQKLHARGPMGLEALTSTKYVIYGEGQIRS' A
#
# COMPACT_ATOMS: atom_id res chain seq x y z
N ALA A 1 21.11 -14.61 -3.21
CA ALA A 1 21.49 -13.23 -2.82
C ALA A 1 20.32 -12.25 -2.97
N SER A 2 19.70 -12.16 -4.16
CA SER A 2 18.56 -11.25 -4.43
C SER A 2 17.38 -11.38 -3.45
N GLN A 3 16.97 -12.60 -3.10
CA GLN A 3 15.86 -12.80 -2.16
C GLN A 3 16.14 -12.27 -0.74
N ARG A 4 17.41 -12.32 -0.31
CA ARG A 4 17.83 -11.74 0.96
C ARG A 4 17.70 -10.22 0.94
N PHE A 5 18.15 -9.59 -0.15
CA PHE A 5 18.03 -8.15 -0.36
C PHE A 5 16.57 -7.67 -0.34
N LEU A 6 15.67 -8.38 -1.03
CA LEU A 6 14.23 -8.08 -1.03
C LEU A 6 13.60 -8.15 0.37
N LYS A 7 14.10 -9.03 1.24
CA LYS A 7 13.57 -9.24 2.60
C LYS A 7 14.11 -8.23 3.62
N GLU A 8 15.39 -7.86 3.51
CA GLU A 8 16.08 -7.08 4.53
C GLU A 8 15.97 -5.56 4.32
N VAL A 9 15.80 -5.10 3.08
CA VAL A 9 15.67 -3.67 2.78
C VAL A 9 14.26 -3.18 3.08
N ASP A 10 14.12 -2.31 4.08
CA ASP A 10 12.85 -1.73 4.49
C ASP A 10 12.55 -0.41 3.75
N ALA A 11 12.05 -0.52 2.51
CA ALA A 11 11.66 0.61 1.67
C ALA A 11 10.23 0.46 1.14
N ALA A 12 9.69 1.53 0.54
CA ALA A 12 8.37 1.51 -0.07
C ALA A 12 8.29 0.62 -1.33
N ALA A 13 9.39 0.50 -2.08
CA ALA A 13 9.55 -0.44 -3.17
C ALA A 13 11.01 -0.94 -3.20
N VAL A 14 11.21 -2.23 -3.42
CA VAL A 14 12.54 -2.86 -3.52
C VAL A 14 12.62 -3.62 -4.84
N TYR A 15 13.65 -3.37 -5.62
CA TYR A 15 13.82 -3.93 -6.96
C TYR A 15 15.02 -4.85 -7.03
N VAL A 16 14.95 -5.84 -7.93
CA VAL A 16 16.08 -6.65 -8.37
C VAL A 16 16.10 -6.60 -9.89
N ASN A 17 17.24 -6.18 -10.47
CA ASN A 17 17.42 -6.06 -11.93
C ASN A 17 16.39 -5.16 -12.64
N ALA A 18 15.86 -4.14 -11.95
CA ALA A 18 14.96 -3.13 -12.51
C ALA A 18 15.32 -1.74 -11.99
N SER A 19 14.99 -0.71 -12.75
CA SER A 19 15.27 0.69 -12.40
C SER A 19 14.38 1.16 -11.25
N THR A 20 14.91 1.98 -10.35
CA THR A 20 14.14 2.64 -9.29
C THR A 20 13.11 3.64 -9.83
N ARG A 21 13.27 4.12 -11.07
CA ARG A 21 12.31 5.02 -11.75
C ARG A 21 10.92 4.40 -11.95
N PHE A 22 10.78 3.08 -11.77
CA PHE A 22 9.48 2.41 -11.81
C PHE A 22 8.65 2.60 -10.53
N THR A 23 9.13 3.35 -9.53
CA THR A 23 8.33 3.68 -8.33
C THR A 23 7.36 4.80 -8.70
N ASP A 24 6.26 4.44 -9.35
CA ASP A 24 5.27 5.37 -9.90
C ASP A 24 3.91 4.67 -10.02
N GLY A 25 2.82 5.38 -9.72
CA GLY A 25 1.47 4.83 -9.71
C GLY A 25 0.98 4.28 -11.06
N PHE A 26 1.36 4.89 -12.19
CA PHE A 26 1.02 4.35 -13.50
C PHE A 26 1.81 3.08 -13.80
N MET A 27 3.12 3.08 -13.51
CA MET A 27 3.97 1.90 -13.70
C MET A 27 3.52 0.70 -12.84
N PHE A 28 2.91 0.96 -11.69
CA PHE A 28 2.35 -0.06 -10.79
C PHE A 28 0.89 -0.43 -11.11
N GLY A 29 0.27 0.19 -12.11
CA GLY A 29 -1.09 -0.13 -12.55
C GLY A 29 -2.22 0.51 -11.72
N PHE A 30 -1.92 1.52 -10.90
CA PHE A 30 -2.93 2.27 -10.14
C PHE A 30 -3.65 3.33 -10.99
N GLY A 31 -3.14 3.62 -12.19
CA GLY A 31 -3.74 4.54 -13.15
C GLY A 31 -3.62 6.02 -12.79
N ALA A 32 -3.36 6.37 -11.54
CA ALA A 32 -2.95 7.70 -11.10
C ALA A 32 -2.25 7.58 -9.74
N GLU A 33 -1.47 8.60 -9.38
CA GLU A 33 -0.98 8.78 -8.02
C GLU A 33 -1.19 10.22 -7.53
N ILE A 34 -1.44 10.36 -6.23
CA ILE A 34 -1.33 11.66 -5.55
C ILE A 34 0.14 11.95 -5.14
N GLY A 35 0.92 10.89 -4.98
CA GLY A 35 2.34 10.92 -4.62
C GLY A 35 2.81 9.59 -4.04
N ILE A 36 4.07 9.57 -3.58
CA ILE A 36 4.72 8.36 -3.06
C ILE A 36 4.90 8.50 -1.55
N SER A 37 4.27 7.62 -0.78
CA SER A 37 4.43 7.58 0.67
C SER A 37 5.60 6.69 1.08
N THR A 38 6.45 7.19 1.98
CA THR A 38 7.53 6.42 2.61
C THR A 38 7.18 5.97 4.03
N GLN A 39 6.01 6.37 4.55
CA GLN A 39 5.57 6.04 5.90
C GLN A 39 5.06 4.58 5.97
N LYS A 40 5.07 4.00 7.17
CA LYS A 40 4.67 2.58 7.36
C LYS A 40 3.18 2.38 7.59
N LEU A 41 2.48 3.42 8.07
CA LEU A 41 1.06 3.34 8.40
C LEU A 41 0.20 3.83 7.23
N HIS A 42 -1.03 3.32 7.14
CA HIS A 42 -2.04 3.64 6.13
C HIS A 42 -1.69 3.18 4.71
N ALA A 43 -0.81 3.90 4.02
CA ALA A 43 -0.41 3.61 2.65
C ALA A 43 1.11 3.83 2.48
N ARG A 44 1.77 2.94 1.74
CA ARG A 44 3.22 2.95 1.49
C ARG A 44 3.51 2.61 0.03
N GLY A 45 4.36 3.39 -0.62
CA GLY A 45 4.54 3.36 -2.07
C GLY A 45 3.66 4.38 -2.80
N PRO A 46 3.52 4.26 -4.14
CA PRO A 46 2.61 5.08 -4.91
C PRO A 46 1.17 5.02 -4.37
N MET A 47 0.55 6.17 -4.14
CA MET A 47 -0.79 6.26 -3.52
C MET A 47 -1.85 6.53 -4.58
N GLY A 48 -2.58 5.48 -4.96
CA GLY A 48 -3.78 5.56 -5.82
C GLY A 48 -5.05 5.93 -5.05
N LEU A 49 -6.21 5.80 -5.71
CA LEU A 49 -7.51 6.20 -5.14
C LEU A 49 -7.85 5.50 -3.82
N GLU A 50 -7.54 4.21 -3.69
CA GLU A 50 -7.82 3.44 -2.47
C GLU A 50 -7.09 4.01 -1.24
N ALA A 51 -5.90 4.56 -1.43
CA ALA A 51 -5.13 5.22 -0.37
C ALA A 51 -5.77 6.53 0.12
N LEU A 52 -6.84 7.01 -0.52
CA LEU A 52 -7.62 8.17 -0.09
C LEU A 52 -8.95 7.77 0.58
N THR A 53 -9.12 6.49 0.89
CA THR A 53 -10.31 5.95 1.54
C THR A 53 -10.02 5.49 2.97
N SER A 54 -11.07 5.14 3.70
CA SER A 54 -10.98 4.57 5.04
C SER A 54 -12.00 3.44 5.19
N THR A 55 -11.77 2.54 6.13
CA THR A 55 -12.67 1.41 6.41
C THR A 55 -13.60 1.75 7.56
N LYS A 56 -14.89 1.38 7.42
CA LYS A 56 -15.87 1.41 8.50
C LYS A 56 -16.57 0.07 8.59
N TYR A 57 -17.00 -0.30 9.80
CA TYR A 57 -17.87 -1.45 9.99
C TYR A 57 -19.32 -1.03 9.90
N VAL A 58 -20.12 -1.83 9.20
CA VAL A 58 -21.57 -1.68 9.15
C VAL A 58 -22.15 -2.95 9.77
N ILE A 59 -22.86 -2.80 10.89
CA ILE A 59 -23.47 -3.90 11.63
C ILE A 59 -24.99 -3.74 11.58
N TYR A 60 -25.67 -4.77 11.09
CA TYR A 60 -27.12 -4.87 11.12
C TYR A 60 -27.52 -5.80 12.27
N GLY A 61 -28.44 -5.35 13.13
CA GLY A 61 -28.86 -6.06 14.32
C GLY A 61 -30.37 -6.19 14.44
N GLU A 62 -30.79 -7.19 15.23
CA GLU A 62 -32.17 -7.54 15.55
C GLU A 62 -32.25 -7.99 17.03
N GLY A 63 -31.70 -7.18 17.94
CA GLY A 63 -31.79 -7.43 19.38
C GLY A 63 -30.62 -8.21 19.99
N GLN A 64 -29.44 -8.21 19.36
CA GLN A 64 -28.24 -8.82 19.95
C GLN A 64 -27.85 -8.12 21.26
N ILE A 65 -27.67 -8.90 22.32
CA ILE A 65 -27.19 -8.46 23.63
C ILE A 65 -25.79 -9.03 23.83
N ARG A 66 -24.85 -8.22 24.35
CA ARG A 66 -23.52 -8.69 24.76
C ARG A 66 -23.57 -9.09 26.23
N SER A 67 -23.34 -10.37 26.53
CA SER A 67 -23.16 -10.88 27.89
C SER A 67 -21.78 -10.57 28.46
#